data_AF-A0A525JT39-F1
#
_entry.id   AF-A0A525JT39-F1
#
_cell.length_a   1.000
_cell.length_b   1.000
_cell.length_c   1.000
_cell.angle_alpha   90.00
_cell.angle_beta   90.00
_cell.angle_gamma   90.00
#
_symmetry.space_group_name_H-M   'P 1'
#
loop_
_entity.id
_entity.type
_entity.pdbx_description
1 polymer ?
#
loop_
_entity_poly.entity_id
_entity_poly.type
_entity_poly.pdbx_seq_one_letter_code
_entity_poly.pdbx_strand_id
1 'polypeptide(L)'
;MGLIAVAEAGGGNRPARYGATPRFRADWIGHLRGPIAAAARLAPSAGGLIERLDVPAVAASFIEIQGGALLKSAVTLPRGVPVVEAFYHPSGGLAVLSQLIAGAADEAQFPSRRPVEVPIEPTARMVGVSSLQIRRVLKGATTQGLLSEHASPAYALTEAADAPLRFIYGGQFVQLLGPIAQTLARHPRSA
;
A
#
# COMPACT_ATOMS: atom_id res chain seq x y z
N MET A 1 13.76 -19.40 -8.23
CA MET A 1 12.45 -19.31 -8.93
C MET A 1 11.94 -17.88 -8.90
N GLY A 2 11.52 -17.36 -10.06
CA GLY A 2 10.89 -16.03 -10.17
C GLY A 2 9.47 -15.98 -9.59
N LEU A 3 8.89 -14.77 -9.57
CA LEU A 3 7.55 -14.53 -9.03
C LEU A 3 6.41 -14.81 -10.03
N ILE A 4 6.75 -14.86 -11.32
CA ILE A 4 5.83 -15.11 -12.42
C ILE A 4 6.39 -16.27 -13.25
N ALA A 5 5.52 -17.17 -13.69
CA ALA A 5 5.86 -18.26 -14.61
C ALA A 5 4.90 -18.28 -15.81
N VAL A 6 5.35 -18.84 -16.93
CA VAL A 6 4.49 -19.13 -18.07
C VAL A 6 3.51 -20.22 -17.65
N ALA A 7 2.23 -19.88 -17.63
CA ALA A 7 1.14 -20.81 -17.35
C ALA A 7 0.71 -21.56 -18.61
N GLU A 8 0.69 -20.86 -19.76
CA GLU A 8 0.50 -21.47 -21.08
C GLU A 8 1.48 -20.83 -22.07
N ALA A 9 2.24 -21.66 -22.79
CA ALA A 9 3.12 -21.17 -23.83
C ALA A 9 2.30 -20.54 -24.98
N GLY A 10 2.78 -19.41 -25.48
CA GLY A 10 2.26 -18.80 -26.71
C GLY A 10 2.62 -19.65 -27.94
N GLY A 11 1.96 -19.38 -29.06
CA GLY A 11 2.23 -20.06 -30.33
C GLY A 11 1.59 -19.32 -31.50
N GLY A 12 2.33 -19.15 -32.60
CA GLY A 12 1.91 -18.28 -33.71
C GLY A 12 1.63 -16.85 -33.22
N ASN A 13 0.43 -16.34 -33.50
CA ASN A 13 -0.05 -15.03 -33.02
C ASN A 13 -0.68 -15.06 -31.61
N ARG A 14 -0.73 -16.21 -30.92
CA ARG A 14 -1.32 -16.31 -29.57
C ARG A 14 -0.29 -15.92 -28.50
N PRO A 15 -0.54 -14.87 -27.68
CA PRO A 15 0.37 -14.50 -26.61
C PRO A 15 0.44 -15.59 -25.53
N ALA A 16 1.61 -15.73 -24.90
CA ALA A 16 1.78 -16.57 -23.73
C ALA A 16 0.93 -16.06 -22.57
N ARG A 17 0.38 -16.98 -21.78
CA ARG A 17 -0.30 -16.63 -20.52
C ARG A 17 0.64 -16.85 -19.36
N TYR A 18 0.64 -15.90 -18.43
CA TYR A 18 1.49 -15.91 -17.26
C TYR A 18 0.66 -16.05 -16.00
N GLY A 19 1.21 -16.71 -14.99
CA GLY A 19 0.59 -16.90 -13.69
C GLY A 19 1.55 -16.67 -12.55
N ALA A 20 0.99 -16.36 -11.38
CA ALA A 20 1.74 -16.26 -10.13
C ALA A 20 2.31 -17.63 -9.72
N THR A 21 3.61 -17.67 -9.41
CA THR A 21 4.27 -18.87 -8.88
C THR A 21 3.79 -19.17 -7.45
N PRO A 22 3.96 -20.41 -6.96
CA PRO A 22 3.69 -20.73 -5.56
C PRO A 22 4.43 -19.82 -4.57
N ARG A 23 5.68 -19.46 -4.89
CA ARG A 23 6.47 -18.50 -4.11
C ARG A 23 5.79 -17.14 -4.02
N PHE A 24 5.39 -16.56 -5.16
CA PHE A 24 4.69 -15.26 -5.14
C PHE A 24 3.41 -15.33 -4.33
N ARG A 25 2.63 -16.41 -4.45
CA ARG A 25 1.39 -16.57 -3.66
C ARG A 25 1.68 -16.62 -2.17
N ALA A 26 2.69 -17.37 -1.74
CA ALA A 26 3.09 -17.46 -0.34
C ALA A 26 3.57 -16.09 0.18
N ASP A 27 4.45 -15.40 -0.56
CA ASP A 27 4.95 -14.08 -0.19
C ASP A 27 3.81 -13.05 -0.12
N TRP A 28 2.87 -13.09 -1.07
CA TRP A 28 1.71 -12.21 -1.11
C TRP A 28 0.74 -12.47 0.05
N ILE A 29 0.42 -13.73 0.33
CA ILE A 29 -0.39 -14.12 1.50
C ILE A 29 0.27 -13.63 2.79
N GLY A 30 1.59 -13.82 2.93
CA GLY A 30 2.37 -13.31 4.06
C GLY A 30 2.26 -11.79 4.20
N HIS A 31 2.39 -11.06 3.09
CA HIS A 31 2.22 -9.60 3.06
C HIS A 31 0.82 -9.15 3.50
N LEU A 32 -0.23 -9.83 3.04
CA LEU A 32 -1.62 -9.48 3.36
C LEU A 32 -1.97 -9.63 4.84
N ARG A 33 -1.26 -10.47 5.60
CA ARG A 33 -1.54 -10.66 7.03
C ARG A 33 -1.40 -9.36 7.84
N GLY A 34 -0.42 -8.52 7.52
CA GLY A 34 -0.21 -7.25 8.23
C GLY A 34 -1.40 -6.29 8.12
N PRO A 35 -1.82 -5.90 6.90
CA PRO A 35 -2.98 -5.06 6.68
C PRO A 35 -4.29 -5.66 7.25
N ILE A 36 -4.52 -6.96 7.10
CA ILE A 36 -5.74 -7.60 7.65
C ILE A 36 -5.71 -7.59 9.18
N ALA A 37 -4.54 -7.82 9.81
CA ALA A 37 -4.40 -7.70 11.26
C ALA A 37 -4.67 -6.28 11.75
N ALA A 38 -4.20 -5.27 11.03
CA ALA A 38 -4.52 -3.88 11.33
C ALA A 38 -6.03 -3.60 11.19
N ALA A 39 -6.67 -4.11 10.12
CA ALA A 39 -8.11 -3.99 9.92
C ALA A 39 -8.91 -4.71 11.03
N ALA A 40 -8.41 -5.83 11.54
CA ALA A 40 -9.03 -6.56 12.65
C ALA A 40 -9.04 -5.78 13.97
N ARG A 41 -8.13 -4.81 14.16
CA ARG A 41 -8.19 -3.89 15.30
C ARG A 41 -9.39 -2.93 15.22
N LEU A 42 -9.88 -2.64 14.01
CA LEU A 42 -11.06 -1.80 13.77
C LEU A 42 -12.35 -2.62 13.71
N ALA A 43 -12.30 -3.79 13.08
CA ALA A 43 -13.43 -4.71 12.93
C ALA A 43 -12.99 -6.14 13.29
N PRO A 44 -13.21 -6.59 14.54
CA PRO A 44 -12.68 -7.88 15.02
C PRO A 44 -13.05 -9.10 14.18
N SER A 45 -14.21 -9.06 13.50
CA SER A 45 -14.63 -10.12 12.57
C SER A 45 -13.65 -10.37 11.42
N ALA A 46 -12.85 -9.37 11.04
CA ALA A 46 -11.80 -9.52 10.03
C ALA A 46 -10.70 -10.52 10.45
N GLY A 47 -10.53 -10.77 11.75
CA GLY A 47 -9.60 -11.78 12.27
C GLY A 47 -9.90 -13.19 11.72
N GLY A 48 -11.16 -13.50 11.46
CA GLY A 48 -11.56 -14.78 10.87
C GLY A 48 -10.99 -15.03 9.48
N LEU A 49 -10.60 -13.99 8.74
CA LEU A 49 -9.94 -14.15 7.44
C LEU A 49 -8.46 -14.55 7.61
N ILE A 50 -7.76 -14.00 8.61
CA ILE A 50 -6.34 -14.29 8.88
C ILE A 50 -6.12 -15.77 9.17
N GLU A 51 -7.01 -16.35 9.98
CA GLU A 51 -6.98 -17.77 10.37
C GLU A 51 -7.17 -18.71 9.17
N ARG A 52 -7.73 -18.20 8.07
CA ARG A 52 -8.16 -19.00 6.92
C ARG A 52 -7.46 -18.60 5.63
N LEU A 53 -6.53 -17.66 5.70
CA LEU A 53 -5.80 -17.14 4.55
C LEU A 53 -4.92 -18.22 3.89
N ASP A 54 -4.58 -19.29 4.62
CA ASP A 54 -3.84 -20.43 4.07
C ASP A 54 -4.75 -21.43 3.33
N VAL A 55 -6.09 -21.32 3.45
CA VAL A 55 -7.04 -22.15 2.70
C VAL A 55 -7.10 -21.63 1.26
N PRO A 56 -6.69 -22.42 0.24
CA PRO A 56 -6.52 -21.89 -1.12
C PRO A 56 -7.77 -21.24 -1.72
N ALA A 57 -8.96 -21.79 -1.46
CA ALA A 57 -10.23 -21.26 -1.96
C ALA A 57 -10.60 -19.89 -1.33
N VAL A 58 -10.28 -19.72 -0.04
CA VAL A 58 -10.50 -18.46 0.69
C VAL A 58 -9.52 -17.39 0.20
N ALA A 59 -8.24 -17.74 0.09
CA ALA A 59 -7.20 -16.83 -0.42
C ALA A 59 -7.51 -16.37 -1.85
N ALA A 60 -7.87 -17.30 -2.74
CA ALA A 60 -8.22 -16.98 -4.11
C ALA A 60 -9.42 -16.03 -4.20
N SER A 61 -10.48 -16.30 -3.42
CA SER A 61 -11.67 -15.44 -3.38
C SER A 61 -11.35 -14.04 -2.86
N PHE A 62 -10.53 -13.94 -1.80
CA PHE A 62 -10.13 -12.65 -1.26
C PHE A 62 -9.31 -11.84 -2.27
N ILE A 63 -8.31 -12.47 -2.90
CA ILE A 63 -7.45 -11.81 -3.90
C ILE A 63 -8.29 -11.34 -5.10
N GLU A 64 -9.25 -12.15 -5.57
CA GLU A 64 -10.15 -11.77 -6.65
C GLU A 64 -10.99 -10.53 -6.29
N ILE A 65 -11.66 -10.57 -5.14
CA ILE A 65 -12.54 -9.49 -4.70
C ILE A 65 -11.73 -8.21 -4.43
N GLN A 66 -10.62 -8.31 -3.69
CA GLN A 66 -9.76 -7.17 -3.37
C GLN A 66 -9.11 -6.60 -4.63
N GLY A 67 -8.56 -7.44 -5.50
CA GLY A 67 -7.96 -7.02 -6.76
C GLY A 67 -8.97 -6.32 -7.67
N GLY A 68 -10.18 -6.85 -7.77
CA GLY A 68 -11.28 -6.21 -8.50
C GLY A 68 -11.68 -4.86 -7.91
N ALA A 69 -11.72 -4.74 -6.58
CA ALA A 69 -12.00 -3.48 -5.88
C ALA A 69 -10.90 -2.44 -6.13
N LEU A 70 -9.63 -2.84 -6.01
CA LEU A 70 -8.46 -1.97 -6.24
C LEU A 70 -8.40 -1.48 -7.69
N LEU A 71 -8.69 -2.35 -8.66
CA LEU A 71 -8.73 -1.96 -10.07
C LEU A 71 -9.83 -0.92 -10.34
N LYS A 72 -11.01 -1.10 -9.72
CA LYS A 72 -12.10 -0.13 -9.80
C LYS A 72 -11.75 1.20 -9.13
N SER A 73 -11.01 1.18 -8.01
CA SER A 73 -10.62 2.41 -7.33
C SER A 73 -9.48 3.16 -8.01
N ALA A 74 -8.64 2.47 -8.80
CA ALA A 74 -7.48 3.07 -9.45
C ALA A 74 -7.84 4.25 -10.37
N VAL A 75 -9.04 4.26 -10.96
CA VAL A 75 -9.52 5.35 -11.82
C VAL A 75 -10.14 6.53 -11.04
N THR A 76 -10.25 6.41 -9.72
CA THR A 76 -10.98 7.36 -8.86
C THR A 76 -10.07 8.17 -7.92
N LEU A 77 -8.75 8.15 -8.11
CA LEU A 77 -7.86 8.94 -7.28
C LEU A 77 -8.23 10.43 -7.37
N PRO A 78 -8.46 11.11 -6.23
CA PRO A 78 -8.92 12.48 -6.22
C PRO A 78 -7.80 13.40 -6.75
N ARG A 79 -8.14 14.18 -7.78
CA ARG A 79 -7.25 15.21 -8.35
C ARG A 79 -7.31 16.48 -7.48
N GLY A 80 -6.25 17.28 -7.46
CA GLY A 80 -6.22 18.53 -6.70
C GLY A 80 -6.00 18.36 -5.20
N VAL A 81 -5.72 17.14 -4.72
CA VAL A 81 -5.37 16.89 -3.32
C VAL A 81 -3.85 16.97 -3.17
N PRO A 82 -3.29 17.92 -2.40
CA PRO A 82 -1.84 18.15 -2.36
C PRO A 82 -1.01 16.91 -2.03
N VAL A 83 -1.43 16.11 -1.04
CA VAL A 83 -0.74 14.85 -0.69
C VAL A 83 -0.72 13.85 -1.85
N VAL A 84 -1.79 13.78 -2.64
CA VAL A 84 -1.87 12.89 -3.82
C VAL A 84 -0.92 13.40 -4.91
N GLU A 85 -0.90 14.70 -5.16
CA GLU A 85 -0.02 15.33 -6.16
C GLU A 85 1.47 15.21 -5.78
N ALA A 86 1.80 15.41 -4.51
CA ALA A 86 3.17 15.36 -4.01
C ALA A 86 3.73 13.94 -3.96
N PHE A 87 2.92 12.95 -3.59
CA PHE A 87 3.44 11.60 -3.27
C PHE A 87 2.88 10.47 -4.14
N TYR A 88 1.63 10.53 -4.58
CA TYR A 88 1.01 9.42 -5.32
C TYR A 88 1.26 9.50 -6.83
N HIS A 89 1.43 10.70 -7.38
CA HIS A 89 1.72 10.89 -8.80
C HIS A 89 3.19 10.66 -9.19
N PRO A 90 4.20 11.14 -8.44
CA PRO A 90 5.60 10.95 -8.82
C PRO A 90 6.08 9.51 -8.56
N SER A 91 6.85 8.95 -9.48
CA SER A 91 7.55 7.67 -9.24
C SER A 91 8.43 7.77 -7.99
N GLY A 92 8.12 6.92 -7.00
CA GLY A 92 8.81 6.85 -5.72
C GLY A 92 8.30 7.78 -4.61
N GLY A 93 7.32 8.64 -4.89
CA GLY A 93 6.74 9.51 -3.87
C GLY A 93 6.04 8.72 -2.76
N LEU A 94 5.29 7.67 -3.11
CA LEU A 94 4.59 6.83 -2.14
C LEU A 94 5.55 6.09 -1.20
N ALA A 95 6.73 5.71 -1.70
CA ALA A 95 7.76 5.08 -0.88
C ALA A 95 8.35 6.06 0.14
N VAL A 96 8.60 7.30 -0.27
CA VAL A 96 9.03 8.39 0.63
C VAL A 96 7.97 8.64 1.69
N LEU A 97 6.70 8.80 1.30
CA LEU A 97 5.60 9.01 2.24
C LEU A 97 5.45 7.85 3.23
N SER A 98 5.55 6.60 2.75
CA SER A 98 5.50 5.42 3.60
C SER A 98 6.64 5.39 4.62
N GLN A 99 7.84 5.80 4.20
CA GLN A 99 9.00 5.91 5.09
C GLN A 99 8.81 7.00 6.16
N LEU A 100 8.27 8.16 5.79
CA LEU A 100 7.96 9.23 6.74
C LEU A 100 6.92 8.76 7.78
N ILE A 101 5.86 8.10 7.33
CA ILE A 101 4.81 7.59 8.22
C ILE A 101 5.35 6.50 9.15
N ALA A 102 6.08 5.52 8.62
CA ALA A 102 6.63 4.42 9.40
C ALA A 102 7.75 4.86 10.34
N GLY A 103 8.66 5.71 9.88
CA GLY A 103 9.79 6.22 10.67
C GLY A 103 9.35 7.17 11.78
N ALA A 104 8.26 7.91 11.57
CA ALA A 104 7.73 8.84 12.57
C ALA A 104 6.72 8.18 13.51
N ALA A 105 6.33 6.90 13.30
CA ALA A 105 5.20 6.25 13.95
C ALA A 105 5.06 6.61 15.43
N ASP A 106 3.87 7.06 15.81
CA ASP A 106 3.48 7.51 17.14
C ASP A 106 2.07 7.00 17.41
N GLU A 107 1.86 6.33 18.55
CA GLU A 107 0.57 5.77 18.91
C GLU A 107 -0.48 6.85 19.25
N ALA A 108 -0.04 8.02 19.71
CA ALA A 108 -0.92 9.11 20.11
C ALA A 108 -1.30 10.04 18.95
N GLN A 109 -0.50 10.09 17.88
CA GLN A 109 -0.71 11.05 16.79
C GLN A 109 -0.43 10.45 15.41
N PHE A 110 -1.46 10.48 14.54
CA PHE A 110 -1.33 10.16 13.13
C PHE A 110 -1.83 11.30 12.22
N PRO A 111 -1.04 11.70 11.20
CA PRO A 111 0.38 11.38 11.03
C PRO A 111 1.23 12.02 12.13
N SER A 112 2.37 11.42 12.45
CA SER A 112 3.31 11.94 13.44
C SER A 112 4.10 13.15 12.93
N ARG A 113 4.51 14.02 13.85
CA ARG A 113 5.34 15.22 13.61
C ARG A 113 6.83 15.01 13.87
N ARG A 114 7.23 13.80 14.27
CA ARG A 114 8.64 13.52 14.55
C ARG A 114 9.44 13.62 13.25
N PRO A 115 10.57 14.35 13.23
CA PRO A 115 11.45 14.36 12.08
C PRO A 115 11.98 12.96 11.77
N VAL A 116 11.98 12.60 10.49
CA VAL A 116 12.48 11.31 9.99
C VAL A 116 13.56 11.58 8.96
N GLU A 117 14.72 10.96 9.16
CA GLU A 117 15.77 10.96 8.16
C GLU A 117 15.33 10.19 6.92
N VAL A 118 15.47 10.84 5.76
CA VAL A 118 15.21 10.22 4.46
C VAL A 118 16.55 9.99 3.77
N PRO A 119 17.12 8.77 3.82
CA PRO A 119 18.36 8.44 3.16
C PRO A 119 18.13 8.37 1.63
N ILE A 120 18.33 9.50 0.96
CA ILE A 120 17.94 9.73 -0.43
C ILE A 120 18.48 8.65 -1.37
N GLU A 121 19.78 8.37 -1.33
CA GLU A 121 20.43 7.44 -2.25
C GLU A 121 19.98 5.97 -2.01
N PRO A 122 19.93 5.46 -0.76
CA PRO A 122 19.31 4.16 -0.48
C PRO A 122 17.85 4.06 -0.94
N THR A 123 17.02 5.07 -0.63
CA THR A 123 15.60 5.08 -1.01
C THR A 123 15.44 5.09 -2.53
N ALA A 124 16.24 5.89 -3.25
CA ALA A 124 16.23 5.93 -4.71
C ALA A 124 16.55 4.56 -5.34
N ARG A 125 17.60 3.87 -4.84
CA ARG A 125 17.96 2.52 -5.31
C ARG A 125 16.87 1.49 -5.03
N MET A 126 16.30 1.51 -3.84
CA MET A 126 15.25 0.57 -3.43
C MET A 126 14.02 0.68 -4.35
N VAL A 127 13.67 1.90 -4.77
CA VAL A 127 12.45 2.17 -5.55
C VAL A 127 12.73 2.19 -7.06
N GLY A 128 14.00 2.10 -7.48
CA GLY A 128 14.39 2.09 -8.89
C GLY A 128 14.24 3.46 -9.57
N VAL A 129 14.48 4.55 -8.84
CA VAL A 129 14.44 5.94 -9.34
C VAL A 129 15.77 6.64 -9.10
N SER A 130 15.97 7.81 -9.70
CA SER A 130 17.15 8.65 -9.44
C SER A 130 17.06 9.39 -8.11
N SER A 131 18.19 9.67 -7.47
CA SER A 131 18.25 10.52 -6.28
C SER A 131 17.67 11.92 -6.52
N LEU A 132 17.79 12.44 -7.75
CA LEU A 132 17.18 13.71 -8.15
C LEU A 132 15.65 13.65 -8.11
N GLN A 133 15.03 12.54 -8.49
CA GLN A 133 13.57 12.37 -8.38
C GLN A 133 13.11 12.40 -6.92
N ILE A 134 13.80 11.71 -6.01
CA ILE A 134 13.49 11.76 -4.57
C ILE A 134 13.63 13.20 -4.03
N ARG A 135 14.71 13.90 -4.38
CA ARG A 135 14.89 15.33 -4.01
C ARG A 135 13.76 16.22 -4.53
N ARG A 136 13.28 15.98 -5.76
CA ARG A 136 12.14 16.72 -6.34
C ARG A 136 10.84 16.44 -5.60
N VAL A 137 10.58 15.20 -5.20
CA VAL A 137 9.42 14.84 -4.37
C VAL A 137 9.47 15.62 -3.05
N LEU A 138 10.58 15.53 -2.33
CA LEU A 138 10.76 16.20 -1.03
C LEU A 138 10.59 17.72 -1.16
N LYS A 139 11.29 18.35 -2.11
CA LYS A 139 11.17 19.79 -2.39
C LYS A 139 9.74 20.19 -2.77
N GLY A 140 9.07 19.39 -3.60
CA GLY A 140 7.68 19.63 -4.00
C GLY A 140 6.74 19.60 -2.79
N ALA A 141 6.87 18.59 -1.92
CA ALA A 141 6.07 18.47 -0.71
C ALA A 141 6.36 19.60 0.31
N THR A 142 7.63 20.01 0.47
CA THR A 142 8.00 21.21 1.27
C THR A 142 7.35 22.46 0.71
N THR A 143 7.37 22.64 -0.62
CA THR A 143 6.82 23.83 -1.30
C THR A 143 5.29 23.90 -1.15
N GLN A 144 4.61 22.75 -1.10
CA GLN A 144 3.18 22.65 -0.82
C GLN A 144 2.84 22.75 0.68
N GLY A 145 3.84 22.97 1.53
CA GLY A 145 3.66 23.07 2.98
C GLY A 145 3.33 21.75 3.66
N LEU A 146 3.53 20.61 3.01
CA LEU A 146 3.26 19.27 3.55
C LEU A 146 4.40 18.71 4.40
N LEU A 147 5.62 19.21 4.16
CA LEU A 147 6.83 18.85 4.91
C LEU A 147 7.50 20.08 5.51
N SER A 148 8.05 19.93 6.70
CA SER A 148 9.07 20.82 7.25
C SER A 148 10.45 20.17 7.17
N GLU A 149 11.45 20.95 6.76
CA GLU A 149 12.85 20.54 6.72
C GLU A 149 13.52 20.76 8.09
N HIS A 150 14.34 19.80 8.53
CA HIS A 150 15.09 19.86 9.78
C HIS A 150 16.61 19.73 9.54
N ALA A 151 17.42 19.77 10.61
CA ALA A 151 18.85 19.51 10.54
C ALA A 151 19.13 18.02 10.24
N SER A 152 20.22 17.71 9.49
CA SER A 152 20.35 16.42 8.76
C SER A 152 19.27 16.32 7.66
N PRO A 153 19.31 15.47 6.62
CA PRO A 153 18.20 15.37 5.66
C PRO A 153 16.96 14.69 6.30
N ALA A 154 16.42 15.33 7.32
CA ALA A 154 15.27 14.92 8.10
C ALA A 154 14.07 15.82 7.77
N TYR A 155 12.91 15.19 7.67
CA TYR A 155 11.66 15.84 7.30
C TYR A 155 10.56 15.41 8.27
N ALA A 156 9.65 16.32 8.60
CA ALA A 156 8.44 16.02 9.35
C ALA A 156 7.20 16.38 8.53
N LEU A 157 6.14 15.59 8.66
CA LEU A 157 4.83 15.94 8.09
C LEU A 157 4.23 17.10 8.87
N THR A 158 3.65 18.09 8.18
CA THR A 158 2.98 19.23 8.82
C THR A 158 1.49 18.95 9.04
N GLU A 159 0.80 19.84 9.75
CA GLU A 159 -0.66 19.80 9.95
C GLU A 159 -1.45 19.78 8.64
N ALA A 160 -0.91 20.38 7.57
CA ALA A 160 -1.54 20.36 6.26
C ALA A 160 -1.70 18.94 5.69
N ALA A 161 -0.90 17.97 6.17
CA ALA A 161 -0.98 16.58 5.73
C ALA A 161 -2.05 15.76 6.48
N ASP A 162 -2.62 16.26 7.59
CA ASP A 162 -3.45 15.44 8.49
C ASP A 162 -4.75 14.96 7.87
N ALA A 163 -5.60 15.91 7.47
CA ALA A 163 -6.90 15.58 6.92
C ALA A 163 -6.77 14.72 5.65
N PRO A 164 -5.87 15.05 4.69
CA PRO A 164 -5.66 14.21 3.52
C PRO A 164 -5.18 12.80 3.87
N LEU A 165 -4.19 12.66 4.76
CA LEU A 165 -3.66 11.34 5.10
C LEU A 165 -4.67 10.50 5.89
N ARG A 166 -5.37 11.07 6.86
CA ARG A 166 -6.45 10.37 7.58
C ARG A 166 -7.55 9.93 6.63
N PHE A 167 -7.95 10.79 5.68
CA PHE A 167 -8.93 10.44 4.67
C PHE A 167 -8.46 9.29 3.78
N ILE A 168 -7.23 9.37 3.26
CA ILE A 168 -6.65 8.35 2.39
C ILE A 168 -6.53 7.00 3.12
N TYR A 169 -5.92 6.98 4.30
CA TYR A 169 -5.72 5.74 5.06
C TYR A 169 -7.03 5.17 5.61
N GLY A 170 -7.97 6.03 6.03
CA GLY A 170 -9.33 5.59 6.37
C GLY A 170 -10.02 4.94 5.16
N GLY A 171 -9.91 5.56 3.98
CA GLY A 171 -10.41 5.00 2.73
C GLY A 171 -9.78 3.65 2.38
N GLN A 172 -8.48 3.48 2.59
CA GLN A 172 -7.78 2.20 2.40
C GLN A 172 -8.32 1.10 3.33
N PHE A 173 -8.60 1.42 4.59
CA PHE A 173 -9.24 0.45 5.51
C PHE A 173 -10.65 0.08 5.06
N VAL A 174 -11.47 1.04 4.61
CA VAL A 174 -12.80 0.75 4.06
C VAL A 174 -12.70 -0.15 2.84
N GLN A 175 -11.77 0.15 1.92
CA GLN A 175 -11.51 -0.66 0.73
C GLN A 175 -10.97 -2.06 1.04
N LEU A 176 -10.35 -2.26 2.20
CA LEU A 176 -9.90 -3.56 2.67
C LEU A 176 -11.01 -4.34 3.38
N LEU A 177 -11.78 -3.69 4.24
CA LEU A 177 -12.85 -4.31 5.05
C LEU A 177 -13.99 -4.87 4.19
N GLY A 178 -14.37 -4.19 3.11
CA GLY A 178 -15.40 -4.67 2.18
C GLY A 178 -15.09 -6.06 1.59
N PRO A 179 -13.94 -6.22 0.92
CA PRO A 179 -13.46 -7.52 0.43
C PRO A 179 -13.33 -8.59 1.51
N ILE A 180 -12.88 -8.23 2.71
CA ILE A 180 -12.81 -9.16 3.85
C ILE A 180 -14.20 -9.71 4.17
N ALA A 181 -15.18 -8.83 4.39
CA ALA A 181 -16.54 -9.22 4.73
C ALA A 181 -17.18 -10.09 3.63
N GLN A 182 -17.01 -9.71 2.36
CA GLN A 182 -17.52 -10.49 1.23
C GLN A 182 -16.89 -11.89 1.14
N THR A 183 -15.59 -12.00 1.42
CA THR A 183 -14.89 -13.29 1.41
C THR A 183 -15.41 -14.19 2.52
N LEU A 184 -15.55 -13.67 3.74
CA LEU A 184 -16.07 -14.43 4.88
C LEU A 184 -17.51 -14.89 4.66
N ALA A 185 -18.35 -14.06 4.03
CA ALA A 185 -19.72 -14.44 3.68
C ALA A 185 -19.78 -15.57 2.63
N ARG A 186 -18.87 -15.58 1.66
CA ARG A 186 -18.77 -16.66 0.64
C ARG A 186 -18.27 -17.97 1.19
N HIS A 187 -17.51 -17.92 2.28
CA HIS A 187 -16.90 -19.09 2.90
C HIS A 187 -17.33 -19.14 4.37
N PRO A 188 -18.58 -19.45 4.73
CA PRO A 188 -18.97 -19.55 6.13
C PRO A 188 -18.16 -20.64 6.86
N ARG A 189 -17.98 -20.52 8.19
CA ARG A 189 -17.47 -21.64 8.98
C ARG A 189 -18.54 -22.74 9.01
N SER A 190 -18.14 -23.98 8.78
CA SER A 190 -19.02 -25.13 9.07
C SER A 190 -19.29 -25.12 10.58
N ALA A 191 -20.57 -25.15 10.94
CA ALA A 191 -21.03 -25.24 12.33
C ALA A 191 -20.69 -26.60 12.95
#